data_AF-A0AAP2S2L6-F1
#
_entry.id   AF-A0AAP2S2L6-F1
#
_cell.length_a   1.000
_cell.length_b   1.000
_cell.length_c   1.000
_cell.angle_alpha   90.00
_cell.angle_beta   90.00
_cell.angle_gamma   90.00
#
_symmetry.space_group_name_H-M   'P 1'
#
loop_
_entity.id
_entity.type
_entity.pdbx_description
1 polymer ?
#
loop_
_entity_poly.entity_id
_entity_poly.type
_entity_poly.pdbx_seq_one_letter_code
_entity_poly.pdbx_strand_id
1 'polypeptide(L)'
;MLDKLKQAFWKALTPDLIAETDTAPVPGLLSAEVLSALGGVDNLKSQQRVALTRVRVQLQEAGRLDEAALKTAGVPGVMVLSGGVVHLITGL
;
A
#
# COMPACT_ATOMS: atom_id res chain seq x y z
N MET A 1 24.19 8.98 28.08
CA MET A 1 22.86 9.53 28.47
C MET A 1 22.06 10.02 27.26
N LEU A 2 22.69 10.71 26.32
CA LEU A 2 22.07 11.20 25.09
C LEU A 2 21.45 10.09 24.21
N ASP A 3 22.05 8.90 24.18
CA ASP A 3 21.59 7.80 23.31
C ASP A 3 20.25 7.20 23.76
N LYS A 4 20.02 7.09 25.08
CA LYS A 4 18.73 6.65 25.62
C LYS A 4 17.62 7.66 25.34
N LEU A 5 17.94 8.96 25.38
CA LEU A 5 17.00 10.03 25.04
C LEU A 5 16.67 10.01 23.54
N LYS A 6 17.68 9.85 22.68
CA LYS A 6 17.48 9.68 21.23
C LYS A 6 16.62 8.45 20.94
N GLN A 7 16.90 7.32 21.57
CA GLN A 7 16.16 6.08 21.35
C GLN A 7 14.70 6.17 21.83
N ALA A 8 14.46 6.80 22.99
CA ALA A 8 13.11 7.09 23.48
C ALA A 8 12.38 8.08 22.57
N PHE A 9 13.08 9.09 22.07
CA PHE A 9 12.54 10.09 21.14
C PHE A 9 12.16 9.46 19.79
N TRP A 10 13.03 8.63 19.20
CA TRP A 10 12.72 7.89 17.98
C TRP A 10 11.53 6.95 18.18
N LYS A 11 11.47 6.23 19.30
CA LYS A 11 10.33 5.36 19.64
C LYS A 11 9.02 6.14 19.81
N ALA A 12 9.08 7.35 20.36
CA ALA A 12 7.93 8.22 20.51
C ALA A 12 7.49 8.87 19.18
N LEU A 13 8.41 9.10 18.24
CA LEU A 13 8.10 9.64 16.91
C LEU A 13 7.58 8.58 15.93
N THR A 14 7.90 7.31 16.16
CA THR A 14 7.51 6.22 15.25
C THR A 14 6.77 5.09 15.98
N PRO A 15 5.68 5.38 16.71
CA PRO A 15 4.89 4.32 17.36
C PRO A 15 4.29 3.35 16.33
N ASP A 16 4.12 3.77 15.08
CA ASP A 16 3.63 2.96 13.95
C ASP A 16 4.71 2.15 13.22
N LEU A 17 5.99 2.19 13.65
CA LEU A 17 7.06 1.35 13.07
C LEU A 17 7.05 -0.07 13.66
N ILE A 18 5.86 -0.61 13.91
CA ILE A 18 5.67 -2.02 14.24
C ILE A 18 5.74 -2.77 12.92
N ALA A 19 6.66 -3.74 12.80
CA ALA A 19 6.68 -4.65 11.67
C ALA A 19 5.28 -5.25 11.53
N GLU A 20 4.63 -4.98 10.41
CA GLU A 20 3.22 -5.29 10.18
C GLU A 20 3.02 -6.80 10.26
N THR A 21 2.37 -7.25 11.33
CA THR A 21 1.94 -8.63 11.46
C THR A 21 0.75 -8.83 10.53
N ASP A 22 0.98 -9.61 9.49
CA ASP A 22 0.03 -10.09 8.51
C ASP A 22 -1.04 -10.97 9.19
N THR A 23 -2.21 -10.42 9.57
CA THR A 23 -3.39 -11.25 9.86
C THR A 23 -4.70 -10.46 9.94
N ALA A 24 -5.47 -10.47 8.85
CA ALA A 24 -6.94 -10.63 8.78
C ALA A 24 -7.41 -10.30 7.35
N PRO A 25 -8.46 -10.95 6.82
CA PRO A 25 -9.09 -10.53 5.57
C PRO A 25 -9.79 -9.19 5.81
N VAL A 26 -9.07 -8.10 5.55
CA VAL A 26 -9.61 -6.74 5.58
C VAL A 26 -10.69 -6.66 4.49
N PRO A 27 -11.89 -6.09 4.76
CA PRO A 27 -12.81 -5.73 3.69
C PRO A 27 -12.05 -4.96 2.60
N GLY A 28 -12.34 -5.27 1.33
CA GLY A 28 -11.56 -4.78 0.19
C GLY A 28 -11.34 -3.27 0.27
N LEU A 29 -10.08 -2.82 0.38
CA LEU A 29 -9.72 -1.40 0.34
C LEU A 29 -9.87 -0.80 -1.07
N LEU A 30 -10.05 -1.66 -2.07
CA LEU A 30 -10.03 -1.34 -3.49
C LEU A 30 -11.38 -1.68 -4.11
N SER A 31 -11.85 -0.83 -5.03
CA SER A 31 -13.03 -1.12 -5.82
C SER A 31 -12.77 -2.28 -6.81
N ALA A 32 -13.83 -2.81 -7.40
CA ALA A 32 -13.70 -3.87 -8.40
C ALA A 32 -12.91 -3.40 -9.64
N GLU A 33 -13.11 -2.15 -10.04
CA GLU A 33 -12.39 -1.53 -11.16
C GLU A 33 -10.90 -1.40 -10.87
N VAL A 34 -10.55 -0.99 -9.64
CA VAL A 34 -9.13 -0.91 -9.23
C VAL A 34 -8.52 -2.30 -9.18
N LEU A 35 -9.20 -3.31 -8.62
CA LEU A 35 -8.72 -4.69 -8.61
C LEU A 35 -8.52 -5.25 -10.03
N SER A 36 -9.46 -4.98 -10.94
CA SER A 36 -9.33 -5.38 -12.34
C SER A 36 -8.13 -4.71 -13.01
N ALA A 37 -7.91 -3.41 -12.77
CA ALA A 37 -6.79 -2.66 -13.31
C ALA A 37 -5.43 -3.08 -12.71
N LEU A 38 -5.42 -3.67 -11.52
CA LEU A 38 -4.23 -4.32 -10.95
C LEU A 38 -3.97 -5.71 -11.54
N GLY A 39 -4.75 -6.15 -12.53
CA GLY A 39 -4.60 -7.46 -13.16
C GLY A 39 -5.49 -8.54 -12.55
N GLY A 40 -6.42 -8.21 -11.65
CA GLY A 40 -7.37 -9.15 -11.04
C GLY A 40 -7.01 -9.55 -9.61
N VAL A 41 -7.96 -10.21 -8.93
CA VAL A 41 -7.82 -10.65 -7.52
C VAL A 41 -6.68 -11.65 -7.35
N ASP A 42 -6.43 -12.48 -8.36
CA ASP A 42 -5.32 -13.43 -8.38
C ASP A 42 -3.97 -12.70 -8.43
N ASN A 43 -3.88 -11.47 -8.96
CA ASN A 43 -2.62 -10.74 -8.96
C ASN A 43 -2.30 -10.03 -7.64
N LEU A 44 -3.28 -9.88 -6.73
CA LEU A 44 -3.11 -9.17 -5.46
C LEU A 44 -2.68 -10.12 -4.33
N LYS A 45 -1.48 -9.90 -3.76
CA LYS A 45 -0.99 -10.64 -2.58
C LYS A 45 -1.43 -10.01 -1.27
N SER A 46 -1.33 -8.69 -1.16
CA SER A 46 -1.73 -7.94 0.03
C SER A 46 -2.06 -6.49 -0.31
N GLN A 47 -2.82 -5.85 0.58
CA GLN A 47 -3.17 -4.43 0.50
C GLN A 47 -3.16 -3.81 1.90
N GLN A 48 -2.80 -2.54 1.99
CA GLN A 48 -2.71 -1.85 3.26
C GLN A 48 -2.87 -0.34 3.09
N ARG A 49 -3.62 0.31 3.97
CA ARG A 49 -3.62 1.78 4.07
C ARG A 49 -2.31 2.28 4.66
N VAL A 50 -1.68 3.24 4.00
CA VAL A 50 -0.46 3.92 4.46
C VAL A 50 -0.57 5.43 4.23
N ALA A 51 0.13 6.25 5.02
CA ALA A 51 0.24 7.70 4.81
C ALA A 51 -1.11 8.44 4.53
N LEU A 52 -2.19 8.00 5.20
CA LEU A 52 -3.57 8.50 5.14
C LEU A 52 -4.31 8.32 3.80
N THR A 53 -3.68 8.68 2.68
CA THR A 53 -4.33 8.76 1.35
C THR A 53 -3.84 7.69 0.39
N ARG A 54 -3.06 6.72 0.88
CA ARG A 54 -2.46 5.70 0.03
C ARG A 54 -2.93 4.30 0.42
N VAL A 55 -3.08 3.47 -0.60
CA VAL A 55 -3.09 2.02 -0.44
C VAL A 55 -1.81 1.48 -1.06
N ARG A 56 -1.00 0.81 -0.24
CA ARG A 56 0.13 0.01 -0.71
C ARG A 56 -0.39 -1.39 -1.01
N VAL A 57 -0.11 -1.88 -2.21
CA VAL A 57 -0.40 -3.25 -2.63
C VAL A 57 0.88 -4.00 -2.93
N GLN A 58 0.84 -5.30 -2.71
CA GLN A 58 1.86 -6.23 -3.20
C GLN A 58 1.23 -7.06 -4.32
N LEU A 59 1.83 -7.04 -5.51
CA LEU A 59 1.38 -7.80 -6.66
C LEU A 59 2.22 -9.07 -6.87
N GLN A 60 1.65 -10.06 -7.57
CA GLN A 60 2.42 -11.19 -8.11
C GLN A 60 3.26 -10.77 -9.31
N GLU A 61 2.64 -10.06 -10.24
CA GLU A 61 3.25 -9.61 -11.48
C GLU A 61 2.86 -8.15 -11.77
N ALA A 62 3.82 -7.24 -11.60
CA ALA A 62 3.59 -5.81 -11.82
C ALA A 62 3.30 -5.47 -13.30
N GLY A 63 3.71 -6.33 -14.25
CA GLY A 63 3.45 -6.14 -15.68
C GLY A 63 1.98 -6.28 -16.10
N ARG A 64 1.13 -6.87 -15.25
CA ARG A 64 -0.32 -6.99 -15.47
C ARG A 64 -1.10 -5.73 -15.07
N LEU A 65 -0.44 -4.74 -14.48
CA LEU A 65 -1.06 -3.49 -14.03
C LEU A 65 -1.34 -2.58 -15.24
N ASP A 66 -2.55 -2.00 -15.26
CA ASP A 66 -2.99 -0.99 -16.23
C ASP A 66 -3.13 0.38 -15.57
N GLU A 67 -2.14 1.25 -15.75
CA GLU A 67 -2.13 2.61 -15.18
C GLU A 67 -3.27 3.50 -15.72
N ALA A 68 -3.69 3.30 -16.97
CA ALA A 68 -4.76 4.09 -17.58
C ALA A 68 -6.13 3.70 -17.00
N ALA A 69 -6.36 2.41 -16.79
CA ALA A 69 -7.54 1.91 -16.11
C ALA A 69 -7.57 2.36 -14.64
N LEU A 70 -6.43 2.33 -13.93
CA LEU A 70 -6.32 2.85 -12.56
C LEU A 70 -6.71 4.33 -12.46
N LYS A 71 -6.22 5.16 -13.39
CA LYS A 71 -6.59 6.57 -13.45
C LYS A 71 -8.09 6.76 -13.68
N THR A 72 -8.69 5.98 -14.59
CA THR A 72 -10.13 5.99 -14.86
C THR A 72 -10.95 5.56 -13.64
N ALA A 73 -10.43 4.60 -12.87
CA ALA A 73 -11.02 4.11 -11.63
C ALA A 73 -10.84 5.06 -10.43
N GLY A 74 -10.28 6.25 -10.64
CA GLY A 74 -10.14 7.28 -9.59
C GLY A 74 -8.85 7.19 -8.78
N VAL A 75 -7.81 6.51 -9.27
CA VAL A 75 -6.47 6.51 -8.68
C VAL A 75 -5.61 7.58 -9.35
N PRO A 76 -5.49 8.81 -8.79
CA PRO A 76 -4.76 9.91 -9.43
C PRO A 76 -3.25 9.72 -9.50
N GLY A 77 -2.67 8.77 -8.77
CA GLY A 77 -1.24 8.53 -8.77
C GLY A 77 -0.88 7.09 -8.45
N VAL A 78 0.08 6.57 -9.21
CA VAL A 78 0.62 5.21 -9.10
C VAL A 78 2.14 5.31 -9.01
N MET A 79 2.74 4.57 -8.08
CA MET A 79 4.20 4.42 -7.99
C MET A 79 4.54 2.94 -7.87
N VAL A 80 5.16 2.40 -8.91
CA VAL A 80 5.66 1.03 -8.94
C VAL A 80 7.07 0.99 -8.37
N LEU A 81 7.30 0.11 -7.40
CA LEU A 81 8.58 -0.13 -6.75
C LEU A 81 9.10 -1.53 -7.11
N SER A 82 10.38 -1.76 -6.86
CA SER A 82 10.99 -3.08 -7.02
C SER A 82 10.27 -4.14 -6.17
N GLY A 83 10.22 -5.38 -6.65
CA GLY A 83 9.64 -6.49 -5.91
C GLY A 83 8.10 -6.55 -5.96
N GLY A 84 7.45 -5.79 -6.84
CA GLY A 84 6.00 -5.85 -7.04
C GLY A 84 5.18 -5.03 -6.05
N VAL A 85 5.82 -4.14 -5.28
CA VAL A 85 5.13 -3.18 -4.42
C VAL A 85 4.62 -2.03 -5.28
N VAL A 86 3.35 -1.66 -5.13
CA VAL A 86 2.75 -0.52 -5.81
C VAL A 86 2.05 0.38 -4.79
N HIS A 87 2.31 1.67 -4.85
CA HIS A 87 1.56 2.66 -4.06
C HIS A 87 0.50 3.31 -4.93
N LEU A 88 -0.74 3.26 -4.48
CA LEU A 88 -1.89 3.90 -5.10
C LEU A 88 -2.31 5.09 -4.24
N ILE A 89 -2.53 6.25 -4.83
CA ILE A 89 -3.18 7.37 -4.15
C ILE A 89 -4.69 7.18 -4.30
N THR A 90 -5.42 7.03 -3.20
CA THR A 90 -6.86 6.71 -3.20
C THR A 90 -7.74 7.77 -2.52
N GLY A 91 -7.13 8.83 -1.98
CA GLY A 91 -7.86 9.83 -1.19
C GLY A 91 -8.21 9.35 0.22
N LEU A 92 -9.06 10.11 0.92
CA LEU A 92 -9.58 9.81 2.26
C LEU A 92 -10.91 9.07 2.19
#